data_AF-T0YIG8-F1
#
_entry.id   AF-T0YIG8-F1
#
_cell.length_a   1.000
_cell.length_b   1.000
_cell.length_c   1.000
_cell.angle_alpha   90.00
_cell.angle_beta   90.00
_cell.angle_gamma   90.00
#
_symmetry.space_group_name_H-M   'P 1'
#
loop_
_entity.id
_entity.type
_entity.pdbx_description
1 polymer ?
#
loop_
_entity_poly.entity_id
_entity_poly.type
_entity_poly.pdbx_seq_one_letter_code
_entity_poly.pdbx_strand_id
1 'polypeptide(L)'
;WGTLSGALLAGYPGDRYGARNCLRVIAGMYLLAALGSFAAPTLGWFIAARVLGGLAIGASTVLAPTYLAEIAPAQRRGALVGVFQLNIVFGILVAYLSNYLIGMAGLGEQDWRWKFLVAAAPAALLGAQLFTIPNSPRWLAIRGRNAEAAAVLQRIGSGDAAAELARYGHTARAAQGAPARLSWRRHARPMLLAMAVAAFNQLSGINAILYYLNEIFMAAGFGRV
;
A
#
# COMPACT_ATOMS: atom_id res chain seq x y z
N TRP A 1 9.42 12.77 1.01
CA TRP A 1 8.52 13.62 1.82
C TRP A 1 7.07 13.19 1.75
N GLY A 2 6.44 13.14 0.56
CA GLY A 2 5.05 12.68 0.42
C GLY A 2 4.78 11.30 1.03
N THR A 3 5.66 10.32 0.82
CA THR A 3 5.52 8.97 1.41
C THR A 3 5.57 8.93 2.93
N LEU A 4 6.47 9.72 3.53
CA LEU A 4 6.59 9.82 4.99
C LEU A 4 5.33 10.45 5.59
N SER A 5 4.88 11.57 5.04
CA SER A 5 3.66 12.25 5.49
C SER A 5 2.43 11.36 5.31
N GLY A 6 2.33 10.65 4.17
CA GLY A 6 1.24 9.72 3.90
C GLY A 6 1.20 8.57 4.90
N ALA A 7 2.35 7.98 5.22
CA ALA A 7 2.43 6.88 6.20
C ALA A 7 2.07 7.34 7.62
N LEU A 8 2.52 8.52 8.04
CA LEU A 8 2.22 9.08 9.36
C LEU A 8 0.74 9.46 9.51
N LEU A 9 0.14 10.01 8.45
CA LEU A 9 -1.23 10.50 8.48
C LEU A 9 -2.27 9.41 8.19
N ALA A 10 -1.89 8.25 7.62
CA ALA A 10 -2.83 7.22 7.21
C ALA A 10 -3.47 6.42 8.36
N GLY A 11 -2.83 6.38 9.55
CA GLY A 11 -3.35 5.62 10.69
C GLY A 11 -4.70 6.13 11.21
N TYR A 12 -4.81 7.44 11.44
CA TYR A 12 -6.03 8.07 11.95
C TYR A 12 -7.28 7.86 11.06
N PRO A 13 -7.24 8.13 9.74
CA PRO A 13 -8.37 7.85 8.86
C PRO A 13 -8.63 6.35 8.72
N GLY A 14 -7.59 5.51 8.77
CA GLY A 14 -7.71 4.04 8.76
C GLY A 14 -8.57 3.53 9.91
N ASP A 15 -8.33 4.00 11.12
CA ASP A 15 -9.10 3.63 12.30
C ASP A 15 -10.52 4.22 12.28
N ARG A 16 -10.67 5.45 11.80
CA ARG A 16 -11.96 6.17 11.81
C ARG A 16 -12.93 5.71 10.71
N TYR A 17 -12.44 5.56 9.48
CA TYR A 17 -13.26 5.29 8.29
C TYR A 17 -13.13 3.86 7.77
N GLY A 18 -12.16 3.09 8.29
CA GLY A 18 -11.84 1.74 7.87
C GLY A 18 -10.84 1.71 6.73
N ALA A 19 -9.93 0.73 6.75
CA ALA A 19 -8.84 0.62 5.79
C ALA A 19 -9.33 0.51 4.33
N ARG A 20 -10.42 -0.23 4.06
CA ARG A 20 -11.01 -0.33 2.72
C ARG A 20 -11.43 1.02 2.14
N ASN A 21 -12.14 1.84 2.92
CA ASN A 21 -12.60 3.14 2.44
C ASN A 21 -11.42 4.09 2.20
N CYS A 22 -10.40 4.03 3.04
CA CYS A 22 -9.16 4.78 2.82
C CYS A 22 -8.45 4.31 1.55
N LEU A 23 -8.36 3.00 1.30
CA LEU A 23 -7.78 2.45 0.08
C LEU A 23 -8.51 2.91 -1.19
N ARG A 24 -9.83 3.15 -1.14
CA ARG A 24 -10.58 3.73 -2.28
C ARG A 24 -10.15 5.16 -2.59
N VAL A 25 -10.02 5.99 -1.57
CA VAL A 25 -9.52 7.36 -1.72
C VAL A 25 -8.10 7.33 -2.30
N ILE A 26 -7.26 6.44 -1.77
CA ILE A 26 -5.89 6.25 -2.25
C ILE A 26 -5.84 5.79 -3.71
N ALA A 27 -6.74 4.88 -4.13
CA ALA A 27 -6.85 4.49 -5.54
C ALA A 27 -7.22 5.68 -6.44
N GLY A 28 -8.13 6.54 -5.98
CA GLY A 28 -8.43 7.82 -6.64
C GLY A 28 -7.22 8.75 -6.70
N MET A 29 -6.46 8.88 -5.61
CA MET A 29 -5.22 9.68 -5.59
C MET A 29 -4.17 9.13 -6.56
N TYR A 30 -4.03 7.81 -6.68
CA TYR A 30 -3.15 7.18 -7.66
C TYR A 30 -3.54 7.51 -9.10
N LEU A 31 -4.84 7.40 -9.41
CA LEU A 31 -5.35 7.75 -10.73
C LEU A 31 -5.11 9.22 -11.06
N LEU A 32 -5.44 10.11 -10.14
CA LEU A 32 -5.23 11.55 -10.31
C LEU A 32 -3.75 11.90 -10.46
N ALA A 33 -2.86 11.24 -9.70
CA ALA A 33 -1.42 11.42 -9.82
C ALA A 33 -0.87 10.93 -11.16
N ALA A 34 -1.35 9.77 -11.65
CA ALA A 34 -0.93 9.21 -12.94
C ALA A 34 -1.42 10.09 -14.11
N LEU A 35 -2.71 10.42 -14.15
CA LEU A 35 -3.31 11.28 -15.17
C LEU A 35 -2.74 12.70 -15.11
N GLY A 36 -2.56 13.23 -13.90
CA GLY A 36 -1.95 14.54 -13.67
C GLY A 36 -0.48 14.58 -14.13
N SER A 37 0.28 13.49 -13.97
CA SER A 37 1.66 13.40 -14.45
C SER A 37 1.71 13.30 -15.98
N PHE A 38 0.78 12.57 -16.59
CA PHE A 38 0.65 12.48 -18.05
C PHE A 38 0.31 13.84 -18.68
N ALA A 39 -0.67 14.55 -18.10
CA ALA A 39 -1.15 15.82 -18.62
C ALA A 39 -0.31 17.04 -18.18
N ALA A 40 0.84 16.83 -17.53
CA ALA A 40 1.56 17.91 -16.85
C ALA A 40 2.11 18.97 -17.83
N PRO A 41 1.62 20.23 -17.80
CA PRO A 41 2.08 21.28 -18.72
C PRO A 41 3.33 22.00 -18.20
N THR A 42 3.60 21.94 -16.90
CA THR A 42 4.72 22.62 -16.24
C THR A 42 5.38 21.70 -15.21
N LEU A 43 6.64 22.00 -14.89
CA LEU A 43 7.38 21.26 -13.86
C LEU A 43 6.69 21.33 -12.49
N GLY A 44 6.13 22.48 -12.12
CA GLY A 44 5.42 22.65 -10.85
C GLY A 44 4.18 21.73 -10.74
N TRP A 45 3.41 21.62 -11.83
CA TRP A 45 2.29 20.68 -11.89
C TRP A 45 2.74 19.23 -11.77
N PHE A 46 3.81 18.87 -12.49
CA PHE A 46 4.39 17.52 -12.41
C PHE A 46 4.83 17.19 -10.97
N ILE A 47 5.53 18.12 -10.30
CA ILE A 47 5.94 17.93 -8.90
C ILE A 47 4.72 17.74 -7.99
N ALA A 48 3.66 18.54 -8.15
CA ALA A 48 2.44 18.39 -7.36
C ALA A 48 1.78 17.01 -7.55
N ALA A 49 1.68 16.53 -8.80
CA ALA A 49 1.18 15.19 -9.10
C ALA A 49 2.05 14.08 -8.45
N ARG A 50 3.38 14.25 -8.45
CA ARG A 50 4.31 13.33 -7.79
C ARG A 50 4.19 13.35 -6.26
N VAL A 51 3.96 14.51 -5.66
CA VAL A 51 3.70 14.64 -4.22
C VAL A 51 2.41 13.90 -3.85
N LEU A 52 1.34 14.08 -4.63
CA LEU A 52 0.08 13.37 -4.45
C LEU A 52 0.26 11.85 -4.55
N GLY A 53 0.96 11.38 -5.58
CA GLY A 53 1.29 9.96 -5.74
C GLY A 53 2.14 9.44 -4.57
N GLY A 54 3.09 10.22 -4.07
CA GLY A 54 3.90 9.88 -2.90
C GLY A 54 3.06 9.72 -1.63
N LEU A 55 2.09 10.61 -1.40
CA LEU A 55 1.14 10.50 -0.28
C LEU A 55 0.31 9.22 -0.38
N ALA A 56 -0.18 8.90 -1.58
CA ALA A 56 -0.94 7.68 -1.86
C ALA A 56 -0.11 6.41 -1.58
N ILE A 57 1.15 6.38 -2.04
CA ILE A 57 2.10 5.28 -1.76
C ILE A 57 2.29 5.11 -0.26
N GLY A 58 2.66 6.17 0.45
CA GLY A 58 2.90 6.12 1.88
C GLY A 58 1.68 5.65 2.69
N ALA A 59 0.48 6.08 2.30
CA ALA A 59 -0.74 5.63 2.96
C ALA A 59 -1.06 4.16 2.65
N SER A 60 -0.85 3.73 1.40
CA SER A 60 -1.12 2.35 0.98
C SER A 60 -0.19 1.33 1.63
N THR A 61 1.09 1.66 1.84
CA THR A 61 2.08 0.75 2.46
C THR A 61 1.78 0.45 3.91
N VAL A 62 1.02 1.31 4.60
CA VAL A 62 0.53 1.07 5.95
C VAL A 62 -0.82 0.34 5.92
N LEU A 63 -1.78 0.86 5.16
CA LEU A 63 -3.17 0.38 5.21
C LEU A 63 -3.39 -0.97 4.52
N ALA A 64 -2.68 -1.25 3.41
CA ALA A 64 -2.84 -2.50 2.67
C ALA A 64 -2.42 -3.74 3.47
N PRO A 65 -1.21 -3.82 4.07
CA PRO A 65 -0.84 -4.99 4.87
C PRO A 65 -1.68 -5.11 6.14
N THR A 66 -2.08 -4.00 6.77
CA THR A 66 -3.01 -4.02 7.91
C THR A 66 -4.35 -4.61 7.52
N TYR A 67 -4.94 -4.14 6.42
CA TYR A 67 -6.21 -4.66 5.91
C TYR A 67 -6.12 -6.15 5.57
N LEU A 68 -5.04 -6.56 4.90
CA LEU A 68 -4.80 -7.95 4.56
C LEU A 68 -4.65 -8.82 5.82
N ALA A 69 -3.93 -8.34 6.84
CA ALA A 69 -3.79 -9.05 8.11
C ALA A 69 -5.13 -9.19 8.86
N GLU A 70 -6.02 -8.21 8.75
CA GLU A 70 -7.33 -8.22 9.39
C GLU A 70 -8.35 -9.15 8.73
N ILE A 71 -8.18 -9.44 7.44
CA ILE A 71 -9.06 -10.34 6.68
C ILE A 71 -8.45 -11.75 6.54
N ALA A 72 -7.13 -11.85 6.63
CA ALA A 72 -6.45 -13.13 6.49
C ALA A 72 -6.79 -14.10 7.64
N PRO A 73 -7.14 -15.37 7.33
CA PRO A 73 -7.25 -16.42 8.33
C PRO A 73 -5.97 -16.56 9.13
N ALA A 74 -6.07 -16.81 10.44
CA ALA A 74 -4.94 -16.87 11.34
C ALA A 74 -3.82 -17.82 10.87
N GLN A 75 -4.18 -18.95 10.25
CA GLN A 75 -3.26 -19.97 9.77
C GLN A 75 -2.48 -19.56 8.51
N ARG A 76 -3.06 -18.68 7.67
CA ARG A 76 -2.47 -18.28 6.37
C ARG A 76 -2.04 -16.82 6.31
N ARG A 77 -2.17 -16.08 7.42
CA ARG A 77 -1.84 -14.66 7.50
C ARG A 77 -0.41 -14.35 7.05
N GLY A 78 0.58 -15.13 7.52
CA GLY A 78 1.97 -14.95 7.10
C GLY A 78 2.17 -15.13 5.60
N ALA A 79 1.57 -16.17 5.01
CA ALA A 79 1.66 -16.45 3.58
C ALA A 79 1.00 -15.34 2.74
N LEU A 80 -0.19 -14.85 3.14
CA LEU A 80 -0.88 -13.77 2.44
C LEU A 80 -0.09 -12.46 2.48
N VAL A 81 0.52 -12.12 3.63
CA VAL A 81 1.42 -10.97 3.73
C VAL A 81 2.68 -11.17 2.87
N GLY A 82 3.20 -12.40 2.76
CA GLY A 82 4.29 -12.71 1.84
C GLY A 82 3.92 -12.50 0.37
N VAL A 83 2.72 -12.93 -0.04
CA VAL A 83 2.19 -12.70 -1.39
C VAL A 83 2.07 -11.21 -1.70
N PHE A 84 1.71 -10.38 -0.71
CA PHE A 84 1.70 -8.92 -0.88
C PHE A 84 3.09 -8.39 -1.27
N GLN A 85 4.16 -8.84 -0.62
CA GLN A 85 5.52 -8.44 -0.97
C GLN A 85 5.94 -8.95 -2.35
N LEU A 86 5.58 -10.19 -2.71
CA LEU A 86 5.83 -10.72 -4.06
C LEU A 86 5.13 -9.89 -5.13
N ASN A 87 3.89 -9.45 -4.87
CA ASN A 87 3.15 -8.59 -5.78
C ASN A 87 3.80 -7.21 -5.97
N ILE A 88 4.48 -6.66 -4.96
CA ILE A 88 5.25 -5.43 -5.11
C ILE A 88 6.40 -5.65 -6.10
N VAL A 89 7.17 -6.72 -5.94
CA VAL A 89 8.29 -7.05 -6.84
C VAL A 89 7.79 -7.34 -8.26
N PHE A 90 6.69 -8.09 -8.38
CA PHE A 90 6.03 -8.33 -9.66
C PHE A 90 5.57 -7.03 -10.34
N GLY A 91 4.97 -6.11 -9.57
CA GLY A 91 4.57 -4.79 -10.08
C GLY A 91 5.75 -3.96 -10.59
N ILE A 92 6.89 -4.02 -9.91
CA ILE A 92 8.14 -3.37 -10.36
C ILE A 92 8.61 -3.99 -11.68
N LEU A 93 8.59 -5.31 -11.81
CA LEU A 93 8.94 -6.00 -13.06
C LEU A 93 8.03 -5.59 -14.22
N VAL A 94 6.71 -5.57 -14.00
CA VAL A 94 5.73 -5.11 -15.00
C VAL A 94 5.96 -3.65 -15.38
N ALA A 95 6.32 -2.80 -14.42
CA ALA A 95 6.66 -1.40 -14.69
C ALA A 95 7.89 -1.29 -15.61
N TYR A 96 8.97 -2.02 -15.35
CA TYR A 96 10.14 -2.05 -16.25
C TYR A 96 9.79 -2.57 -17.64
N LEU A 97 9.04 -3.67 -17.73
CA LEU A 97 8.61 -4.22 -19.01
C LEU A 97 7.77 -3.21 -19.80
N SER A 98 6.81 -2.54 -19.14
CA SER A 98 6.00 -1.50 -19.79
C SER A 98 6.84 -0.30 -20.24
N ASN A 99 7.84 0.11 -19.44
CA ASN A 99 8.74 1.20 -19.79
C ASN A 99 9.61 0.85 -21.00
N TYR A 100 10.07 -0.41 -21.09
CA TYR A 100 10.82 -0.93 -22.23
C TYR A 100 9.97 -0.95 -23.50
N LEU A 101 8.74 -1.48 -23.43
CA LEU A 101 7.80 -1.51 -24.57
C LEU A 101 7.48 -0.09 -25.08
N ILE A 102 7.26 0.86 -24.17
CA ILE A 102 7.02 2.27 -24.54
C ILE A 102 8.28 2.88 -25.17
N GLY A 103 9.46 2.61 -24.62
CA GLY A 103 10.72 3.09 -25.20
C GLY A 103 10.99 2.55 -26.61
N MET A 104 10.53 1.32 -26.91
CA MET A 104 10.60 0.76 -28.26
C MET A 104 9.57 1.36 -29.23
N ALA A 105 8.44 1.86 -28.72
CA ALA A 105 7.41 2.48 -29.54
C ALA A 105 7.84 3.81 -30.17
N GLY A 106 8.92 4.43 -29.65
CA GLY A 106 9.52 5.62 -30.25
C GLY A 106 8.61 6.85 -30.25
N LEU A 107 7.88 7.10 -29.15
CA LEU A 107 6.94 8.24 -29.04
C LEU A 107 7.67 9.58 -28.74
N GLY A 108 9.02 9.58 -28.83
CA GLY A 108 9.86 10.77 -28.73
C GLY A 108 9.84 11.40 -27.34
N GLU A 109 9.76 12.73 -27.28
CA GLU A 109 9.78 13.47 -26.00
C GLU A 109 8.56 13.20 -25.10
N GLN A 110 7.53 12.50 -25.60
CA GLN A 110 6.33 12.17 -24.84
C GLN A 110 6.39 10.79 -24.16
N ASP A 111 7.43 9.98 -24.40
CA ASP A 111 7.59 8.64 -23.84
C ASP A 111 7.37 8.61 -22.32
N TRP A 112 7.96 9.56 -21.60
CA TRP A 112 7.88 9.61 -20.13
C TRP A 112 6.45 9.81 -19.64
N ARG A 113 5.61 10.55 -20.37
CA ARG A 113 4.19 10.76 -20.01
C ARG A 113 3.43 9.45 -20.10
N TRP A 114 3.63 8.71 -21.19
CA TRP A 114 2.98 7.41 -21.40
C TRP A 114 3.38 6.38 -20.33
N LYS A 115 4.64 6.40 -19.86
CA LYS A 115 5.10 5.56 -18.75
C LYS A 115 4.28 5.79 -17.47
N PHE A 116 3.91 7.05 -17.18
CA PHE A 116 3.03 7.35 -16.04
C PHE A 116 1.57 7.01 -16.32
N LEU A 117 1.08 7.14 -17.56
CA LEU A 117 -0.29 6.79 -17.91
C LEU A 117 -0.56 5.29 -17.77
N VAL A 118 0.41 4.42 -18.08
CA VAL A 118 0.26 2.97 -17.88
C VAL A 118 -0.04 2.63 -16.42
N ALA A 119 0.50 3.38 -15.46
CA ALA A 119 0.20 3.19 -14.04
C ALA A 119 -1.26 3.55 -13.66
N ALA A 120 -1.98 4.31 -14.50
CA ALA A 120 -3.40 4.58 -14.28
C ALA A 120 -4.26 3.32 -14.44
N ALA A 121 -3.90 2.40 -15.33
CA ALA A 121 -4.65 1.16 -15.55
C ALA A 121 -4.73 0.26 -14.29
N PRO A 122 -3.62 -0.13 -13.62
CA PRO A 122 -3.70 -0.91 -12.39
C PRO A 122 -4.35 -0.10 -11.24
N ALA A 123 -4.21 1.23 -11.21
CA ALA A 123 -4.89 2.07 -10.22
C ALA A 123 -6.43 2.06 -10.41
N ALA A 124 -6.90 2.10 -11.66
CA ALA A 124 -8.32 1.97 -11.99
C ALA A 124 -8.85 0.59 -11.60
N LEU A 125 -8.10 -0.46 -11.93
CA LEU A 125 -8.44 -1.83 -11.57
C LEU A 125 -8.55 -2.01 -10.05
N LEU A 126 -7.58 -1.47 -9.29
CA LEU A 126 -7.62 -1.46 -7.82
C LEU A 126 -8.87 -0.72 -7.32
N GLY A 127 -9.15 0.47 -7.87
CA GLY A 127 -10.33 1.26 -7.51
C GLY A 127 -11.62 0.47 -7.73
N ALA A 128 -11.77 -0.16 -8.90
CA ALA A 128 -12.93 -1.00 -9.23
C ALA A 128 -13.07 -2.21 -8.29
N GLN A 129 -11.98 -2.93 -8.05
CA GLN A 129 -11.95 -4.10 -7.15
C GLN A 129 -12.31 -3.72 -5.70
N LEU A 130 -11.92 -2.54 -5.21
CA LEU A 130 -12.28 -2.10 -3.86
C LEU A 130 -13.80 -1.88 -3.66
N PHE A 131 -14.59 -1.81 -4.72
CA PHE A 131 -16.05 -1.82 -4.62
C PHE A 131 -16.63 -3.22 -4.35
N THR A 132 -15.94 -4.29 -4.73
CA THR A 132 -16.43 -5.67 -4.56
C THR A 132 -16.00 -6.30 -3.23
N ILE A 133 -14.87 -5.88 -2.67
CA ILE A 133 -14.28 -6.46 -1.45
C ILE A 133 -15.00 -5.94 -0.19
N PRO A 134 -15.26 -6.76 0.85
CA PRO A 134 -15.90 -6.31 2.11
C PRO A 134 -15.05 -5.39 2.99
N ASN A 135 -15.66 -4.76 4.00
CA ASN A 135 -14.92 -4.08 5.06
C ASN A 135 -14.23 -5.09 5.99
N SER A 136 -13.19 -4.64 6.71
CA SER A 136 -12.50 -5.45 7.71
C SER A 136 -13.48 -5.93 8.80
N PRO A 137 -13.53 -7.25 9.10
CA PRO A 137 -14.41 -7.79 10.14
C PRO A 137 -14.05 -7.25 11.52
N ARG A 138 -12.74 -7.07 11.79
CA ARG A 138 -12.23 -6.46 13.03
C ARG A 138 -12.73 -5.03 13.18
N TRP A 139 -12.62 -4.21 12.13
CA TRP A 139 -13.08 -2.82 12.16
C TRP A 139 -14.60 -2.74 12.36
N LEU A 140 -15.37 -3.59 11.68
CA LEU A 140 -16.82 -3.67 11.84
C LEU A 140 -17.22 -4.04 13.28
N ALA A 141 -16.54 -5.01 13.89
CA ALA A 141 -16.78 -5.41 15.29
C ALA A 141 -16.46 -4.28 16.28
N ILE A 142 -15.36 -3.55 16.09
CA ILE A 142 -15.01 -2.38 16.93
C ILE A 142 -16.06 -1.27 16.83
N ARG A 143 -16.69 -1.11 15.67
CA ARG A 143 -17.78 -0.13 15.44
C ARG A 143 -19.15 -0.63 15.91
N GLY A 144 -19.24 -1.79 16.56
CA GLY A 144 -20.48 -2.39 17.05
C GLY A 144 -21.35 -3.05 15.96
N ARG A 145 -20.86 -3.17 14.72
CA ARG A 145 -21.58 -3.76 13.59
C ARG A 145 -21.35 -5.28 13.51
N ASN A 146 -21.72 -5.98 14.58
CA ASN A 146 -21.39 -7.40 14.76
C ASN A 146 -22.05 -8.32 13.72
N ALA A 147 -23.28 -8.02 13.30
CA ALA A 147 -23.98 -8.80 12.28
C ALA A 147 -23.25 -8.76 10.92
N GLU A 148 -22.77 -7.58 10.52
CA GLU A 148 -21.99 -7.44 9.29
C GLU A 148 -20.61 -8.06 9.39
N ALA A 149 -19.95 -7.92 10.54
CA ALA A 149 -18.68 -8.60 10.80
C ALA A 149 -18.84 -10.13 10.70
N ALA A 150 -19.93 -10.70 11.23
CA ALA A 150 -20.23 -12.13 11.12
C ALA A 150 -20.41 -12.57 9.66
N ALA A 151 -21.16 -11.79 8.88
CA ALA A 151 -21.36 -12.07 7.46
C ALA A 151 -20.05 -12.02 6.67
N VAL A 152 -19.15 -11.09 6.97
CA VAL A 152 -17.82 -11.02 6.35
C VAL A 152 -16.97 -12.23 6.75
N LEU A 153 -16.94 -12.59 8.04
CA LEU A 153 -16.23 -13.76 8.56
C LEU A 153 -16.69 -15.06 7.88
N GLN A 154 -18.00 -15.24 7.70
CA GLN A 154 -18.54 -16.36 6.95
C GLN A 154 -18.10 -16.36 5.47
N ARG A 155 -18.12 -15.21 4.80
CA ARG A 155 -17.70 -15.08 3.39
C ARG A 155 -16.22 -15.40 3.18
N ILE A 156 -15.35 -15.10 4.15
CA ILE A 156 -13.91 -15.38 4.06
C ILE A 156 -13.56 -16.80 4.52
N GLY A 157 -14.54 -17.58 4.98
CA GLY A 157 -14.36 -18.95 5.42
C GLY A 157 -13.62 -19.09 6.75
N SER A 158 -13.72 -18.10 7.64
CA SER A 158 -13.21 -18.28 9.01
C SER A 158 -14.08 -19.30 9.73
N GLY A 159 -13.49 -20.42 10.15
CA GLY A 159 -14.24 -21.58 10.66
C GLY A 159 -15.28 -21.24 11.73
N ASP A 160 -14.87 -20.58 12.82
CA ASP A 160 -15.78 -20.16 13.90
C ASP A 160 -15.88 -18.64 13.97
N ALA A 161 -16.79 -18.09 13.16
CA ALA A 161 -17.05 -16.66 13.11
C ALA A 161 -17.46 -16.09 14.48
N ALA A 162 -18.19 -16.85 15.30
CA ALA A 162 -18.66 -16.40 16.61
C ALA A 162 -17.52 -16.28 17.62
N ALA A 163 -16.61 -17.26 17.65
CA ALA A 163 -15.41 -17.19 18.47
C ALA A 163 -14.48 -16.04 18.05
N GLU A 164 -14.34 -15.78 16.76
CA GLU A 164 -13.50 -14.69 16.25
C GLU A 164 -14.09 -13.31 16.57
N LEU A 165 -15.41 -13.16 16.45
CA LEU A 165 -16.16 -11.99 16.92
C LEU A 165 -16.00 -11.74 18.42
N ALA A 166 -16.09 -12.79 19.24
CA ALA A 166 -15.88 -12.67 20.68
C ALA A 166 -14.46 -12.18 21.00
N ARG A 167 -13.44 -12.70 20.29
CA ARG A 167 -12.04 -12.23 20.41
C ARG A 167 -11.92 -10.74 20.08
N TYR A 168 -12.56 -10.28 19.00
CA TYR A 168 -12.59 -8.86 18.64
C TYR A 168 -13.30 -8.01 19.70
N GLY A 169 -14.41 -8.49 20.27
CA GLY A 169 -15.12 -7.81 21.36
C GLY A 169 -14.27 -7.67 22.64
N HIS A 170 -13.53 -8.71 23.03
CA HIS A 170 -12.61 -8.67 24.17
C HIS A 170 -11.44 -7.69 23.94
N THR A 171 -10.84 -7.69 22.75
CA THR A 171 -9.77 -6.72 22.42
C THR A 171 -10.29 -5.29 22.34
N ALA A 172 -11.50 -5.08 21.80
CA ALA A 172 -12.12 -3.76 21.74
C ALA A 172 -12.41 -3.19 23.14
N ARG A 173 -12.93 -4.01 24.06
CA ARG A 173 -13.17 -3.60 25.46
C ARG A 173 -11.87 -3.31 26.22
N ALA A 174 -10.82 -4.11 26.00
CA ALA A 174 -9.50 -3.84 26.55
C ALA A 174 -8.87 -2.53 26.01
N ALA A 175 -9.15 -2.17 24.76
CA ALA A 175 -8.66 -0.94 24.13
C ALA A 175 -9.41 0.33 24.57
N GLN A 176 -10.64 0.20 25.11
CA GLN A 176 -11.43 1.33 25.62
C GLN A 176 -10.90 1.91 26.94
N GLY A 177 -9.99 1.19 27.64
CA GLY A 177 -9.46 1.60 28.96
C GLY A 177 -8.34 2.64 28.95
N ALA A 178 -7.64 2.84 27.83
CA ALA A 178 -6.67 3.92 27.65
C ALA A 178 -6.25 3.97 26.17
N PRO A 179 -6.01 5.17 25.57
CA PRO A 179 -5.30 5.22 24.31
C PRO A 179 -3.96 4.53 24.53
N ALA A 180 -3.65 3.48 23.77
CA ALA A 180 -2.36 2.82 23.81
C ALA A 180 -1.29 3.83 23.32
N ARG A 181 -0.83 4.70 24.22
CA ARG A 181 0.24 5.65 23.92
C ARG A 181 1.50 4.83 23.78
N LEU A 182 2.02 4.82 22.56
CA LEU A 182 3.28 4.19 22.21
C LEU A 182 4.40 4.81 23.07
N SER A 183 4.69 4.19 24.22
CA SER A 183 5.72 4.70 25.13
C SER A 183 7.07 4.15 24.69
N TRP A 184 7.95 5.04 24.24
CA TRP A 184 9.34 4.70 23.89
C TRP A 184 10.03 3.93 25.02
N ARG A 185 9.81 4.34 26.28
CA ARG A 185 10.41 3.67 27.45
C ARG A 185 9.94 2.23 27.66
N ARG A 186 8.69 1.90 27.31
CA ARG A 186 8.12 0.55 27.50
C ARG A 186 8.31 -0.35 26.28
N HIS A 187 8.41 0.23 25.08
CA HIS A 187 8.43 -0.51 23.81
C HIS A 187 9.70 -0.28 22.98
N ALA A 188 10.76 0.32 23.56
CA ALA A 188 12.01 0.62 22.85
C ALA A 188 12.62 -0.59 22.14
N ARG A 189 12.64 -1.78 22.77
CA ARG A 189 13.21 -2.99 22.14
C ARG A 189 12.49 -3.38 20.84
N PRO A 190 11.17 -3.64 20.83
CA PRO A 190 10.46 -3.97 19.59
C PRO A 190 10.47 -2.80 18.58
N MET A 191 10.44 -1.55 19.04
CA MET A 191 10.57 -0.38 18.16
C MET A 191 11.92 -0.31 17.46
N LEU A 192 13.02 -0.46 18.22
CA LEU A 192 14.37 -0.45 17.69
C LEU A 192 14.59 -1.61 16.73
N LEU A 193 14.07 -2.81 17.03
CA LEU A 193 14.12 -3.93 16.10
C LEU A 193 13.35 -3.64 14.81
N ALA A 194 12.13 -3.09 14.90
CA ALA A 194 11.36 -2.70 13.72
C ALA A 194 12.06 -1.62 12.89
N MET A 195 12.65 -0.61 13.56
CA MET A 195 13.43 0.44 12.90
C MET A 195 14.71 -0.11 12.27
N ALA A 196 15.43 -1.00 12.96
CA ALA A 196 16.64 -1.63 12.45
C ALA A 196 16.33 -2.51 11.24
N VAL A 197 15.28 -3.32 11.29
CA VAL A 197 14.84 -4.13 10.15
C VAL A 197 14.46 -3.25 8.96
N ALA A 198 13.70 -2.17 9.17
CA ALA A 198 13.36 -1.22 8.11
C ALA A 198 14.61 -0.50 7.56
N ALA A 199 15.55 -0.13 8.42
CA ALA A 199 16.80 0.50 8.04
C ALA A 199 17.67 -0.45 7.21
N PHE A 200 17.93 -1.67 7.68
CA PHE A 200 18.71 -2.66 6.93
C PHE A 200 18.07 -3.03 5.59
N ASN A 201 16.74 -3.08 5.52
CA ASN A 201 16.03 -3.27 4.25
C ASN A 201 16.37 -2.16 3.25
N GLN A 202 16.32 -0.89 3.68
CA GLN A 202 16.65 0.26 2.81
C GLN A 202 18.17 0.42 2.54
N LEU A 203 19.02 0.15 3.54
CA LEU A 203 20.49 0.23 3.45
C LEU A 203 21.10 -0.93 2.65
N SER A 204 20.35 -1.98 2.34
CA SER A 204 20.77 -3.04 1.42
C SER A 204 21.17 -2.51 0.03
N GLY A 205 20.78 -1.29 -0.31
CA GLY A 205 21.09 -0.66 -1.59
C GLY A 205 20.14 -1.07 -2.71
N ILE A 206 19.08 -1.84 -2.41
CA ILE A 206 18.11 -2.30 -3.43
C ILE A 206 17.51 -1.13 -4.22
N ASN A 207 17.19 -0.01 -3.57
CA ASN A 207 16.66 1.17 -4.25
C ASN A 207 17.69 1.83 -5.18
N ALA A 208 18.98 1.80 -4.82
CA ALA A 208 20.03 2.33 -5.68
C ALA A 208 20.16 1.48 -6.95
N ILE A 209 20.13 0.15 -6.81
CA ILE A 209 20.12 -0.76 -7.96
C ILE A 209 18.89 -0.49 -8.83
N LEU A 210 17.69 -0.35 -8.25
CA LEU A 210 16.47 -0.12 -9.02
C LEU A 210 16.47 1.23 -9.76
N TYR A 211 16.90 2.32 -9.12
CA TYR A 211 16.88 3.64 -9.77
C TYR A 211 17.97 3.79 -10.83
N TYR A 212 19.15 3.22 -10.59
CA TYR A 212 20.31 3.36 -11.45
C TYR A 212 20.58 2.13 -12.29
N LEU A 213 19.62 1.19 -12.40
CA LEU A 213 19.79 -0.06 -13.12
C LEU A 213 20.31 0.17 -14.54
N ASN A 214 19.65 1.06 -15.27
CA ASN A 214 20.02 1.38 -16.66
C ASN A 214 21.40 2.03 -16.75
N GLU A 215 21.75 2.92 -15.82
CA GLU A 215 23.08 3.55 -15.79
C GLU A 215 24.19 2.53 -15.47
N ILE A 216 23.93 1.60 -14.55
CA ILE A 216 24.86 0.52 -14.17
C ILE A 216 25.08 -0.42 -15.36
N PHE A 217 24.02 -0.84 -16.05
CA PHE A 217 24.14 -1.71 -17.23
C PHE A 217 24.81 -0.98 -18.41
N MET A 218 24.53 0.31 -18.60
CA MET A 218 25.24 1.15 -19.58
C MET A 218 26.72 1.26 -19.26
N ALA A 219 27.09 1.52 -17.99
CA ALA A 219 28.47 1.57 -17.53
C ALA A 219 29.19 0.21 -17.67
N ALA A 220 28.44 -0.90 -17.61
CA ALA A 220 28.94 -2.25 -17.85
C ALA A 220 29.04 -2.62 -19.36
N GLY A 221 28.67 -1.71 -20.27
CA GLY A 221 28.80 -1.90 -21.72
C GLY A 221 27.55 -2.40 -22.44
N PHE A 222 26.39 -2.47 -21.78
CA PHE A 222 25.12 -2.87 -22.42
C PHE A 222 24.32 -1.62 -22.84
N GLY A 223 24.14 -1.40 -24.15
CA GLY A 223 23.64 -0.14 -24.71
C GLY A 223 22.12 0.08 -24.72
N ARG A 224 21.30 -0.93 -24.40
CA ARG A 224 19.83 -0.82 -24.27
C ARG A 224 19.31 -1.84 -23.25
N VAL A 225 18.89 -1.35 -22.08
CA VAL A 225 18.11 -2.09 -21.07
C VAL A 225 16.85 -1.29 -20.76
#